data_AF-A0A7S3UV07-F1
#
_entry.id   AF-A0A7S3UV07-F1
#
_cell.length_a   1.000
_cell.length_b   1.000
_cell.length_c   1.000
_cell.angle_alpha   90.00
_cell.angle_beta   90.00
_cell.angle_gamma   90.00
#
_symmetry.space_group_name_H-M   'P 1'
#
loop_
_entity.id
_entity.type
_entity.pdbx_description
1 polymer ?
#
loop_
_entity_poly.entity_id
_entity_poly.type
_entity_poly.pdbx_seq_one_letter_code
_entity_poly.pdbx_strand_id
1 'polypeptide(L)'
;FDWVAGRCRAVLGGQHKKTLKQWRSEQAMLTELESEWIRQFYIQGEAHRRLHPWWARPVAELCALWGRLEARTGQVVAVLVGASLAVSSEAQGPVGDLGVRPSGDERKKRKQRDKIFKHLSTVKEMEQYSGQAYEVIHAALEERQKMRLGWKERERDKVFKQVAKEDRPLPCPLFEEVIKKCSHENKTGSGQSTRQEKLDVTTLLEEDLSSAIQKLKTCWNAYVSFQNNSIPITKNVTTSTIISDTEELPLPLNTKREGGGFLEKKKTDMEMHQGGKKLQKKQTVEN
;
A
#
# COMPACT_ATOMS: atom_id res chain seq x y z
N PHE A 1 -20.98 5.59 -7.27
CA PHE A 1 -19.90 5.22 -8.21
C PHE A 1 -18.93 6.38 -8.45
N ASP A 2 -19.37 7.52 -9.01
CA ASP A 2 -18.45 8.61 -9.41
C ASP A 2 -17.55 9.11 -8.28
N TRP A 3 -18.07 9.13 -7.06
CA TRP A 3 -17.30 9.50 -5.87
C TRP A 3 -16.10 8.57 -5.62
N VAL A 4 -16.31 7.25 -5.57
CA VAL A 4 -15.22 6.28 -5.32
C VAL A 4 -14.24 6.23 -6.50
N ALA A 5 -14.74 6.26 -7.73
CA ALA A 5 -13.90 6.27 -8.92
C ALA A 5 -13.06 7.56 -9.01
N GLY A 6 -13.64 8.71 -8.65
CA GLY A 6 -12.96 10.00 -8.54
C GLY A 6 -11.83 9.98 -7.51
N ARG A 7 -12.07 9.41 -6.32
CA ARG A 7 -11.03 9.24 -5.29
C ARG A 7 -9.90 8.34 -5.76
N CYS A 8 -10.21 7.22 -6.40
CA CYS A 8 -9.20 6.33 -6.98
C CYS A 8 -8.36 7.06 -8.04
N ARG A 9 -9.00 7.82 -8.93
CA ARG A 9 -8.30 8.63 -9.93
C ARG A 9 -7.42 9.70 -9.30
N ALA A 10 -7.86 10.37 -8.23
CA ALA A 10 -7.06 11.36 -7.53
C ALA A 10 -5.79 10.73 -6.90
N VAL A 11 -5.95 9.59 -6.22
CA VAL A 11 -4.82 8.80 -5.68
C VAL A 11 -3.89 8.34 -6.80
N LEU A 12 -4.45 7.91 -7.94
CA LEU A 12 -3.68 7.49 -9.10
C LEU A 12 -3.00 8.67 -9.84
N GLY A 13 -3.55 9.88 -9.80
CA GLY A 13 -3.06 11.05 -10.52
C GLY A 13 -1.80 11.67 -9.92
N GLY A 14 -1.50 11.43 -8.64
CA GLY A 14 -0.29 11.94 -7.99
C GLY A 14 0.98 11.31 -8.57
N GLN A 15 1.70 12.04 -9.44
CA GLN A 15 2.98 11.63 -10.02
C GLN A 15 4.22 12.10 -9.23
N HIS A 16 4.04 12.93 -8.20
CA HIS A 16 5.16 13.47 -7.41
C HIS A 16 5.74 12.46 -6.42
N LYS A 17 6.94 12.78 -5.89
CA LYS A 17 7.63 12.03 -4.83
C LYS A 17 6.61 11.63 -3.75
N LYS A 18 6.38 10.32 -3.62
CA LYS A 18 5.29 9.84 -2.76
C LYS A 18 5.69 9.90 -1.30
N THR A 19 5.03 10.75 -0.54
CA THR A 19 5.18 10.81 0.91
C THR A 19 4.55 9.57 1.58
N LEU A 20 4.97 9.24 2.81
CA LEU A 20 4.32 8.20 3.62
C LEU A 20 2.81 8.41 3.75
N LYS A 21 2.37 9.67 3.88
CA LYS A 21 0.93 10.01 3.93
C LYS A 21 0.21 9.58 2.67
N GLN A 22 0.82 9.75 1.49
CA GLN A 22 0.25 9.31 0.23
C GLN A 22 0.20 7.78 0.13
N TRP A 23 1.23 7.07 0.59
CA TRP A 23 1.19 5.61 0.65
C TRP A 23 0.07 5.09 1.55
N ARG A 24 -0.07 5.65 2.76
CA ARG A 24 -1.20 5.30 3.66
C ARG A 24 -2.54 5.53 2.98
N SER A 25 -2.74 6.70 2.36
CA SER A 25 -3.97 7.03 1.65
C SER A 25 -4.24 6.09 0.47
N GLU A 26 -3.21 5.69 -0.25
CA GLU A 26 -3.32 4.78 -1.39
C GLU A 26 -3.68 3.37 -0.95
N GLN A 27 -3.03 2.87 0.10
CA GLN A 27 -3.34 1.57 0.67
C GLN A 27 -4.75 1.51 1.26
N ALA A 28 -5.17 2.56 1.98
CA ALA A 28 -6.54 2.66 2.50
C ALA A 28 -7.58 2.68 1.36
N MET A 29 -7.34 3.44 0.29
CA MET A 29 -8.23 3.47 -0.87
C MET A 29 -8.31 2.12 -1.57
N LEU A 30 -7.18 1.40 -1.68
CA LEU A 30 -7.15 0.08 -2.29
C LEU A 30 -7.94 -0.96 -1.47
N THR A 31 -7.77 -0.95 -0.14
CA THR A 31 -8.54 -1.82 0.77
C THR A 31 -10.03 -1.51 0.73
N GLU A 32 -10.41 -0.23 0.76
CA GLU A 32 -11.82 0.22 0.64
C GLU A 32 -12.42 -0.20 -0.70
N LEU A 33 -11.71 0.03 -1.82
CA LEU A 33 -12.17 -0.33 -3.16
C LEU A 33 -12.40 -1.84 -3.30
N GLU A 34 -11.47 -2.66 -2.78
CA GLU A 34 -11.60 -4.12 -2.81
C GLU A 34 -12.79 -4.58 -1.96
N SER A 35 -12.84 -4.15 -0.70
CA SER A 35 -13.73 -4.74 0.31
C SER A 35 -15.13 -4.14 0.31
N GLU A 36 -15.27 -2.82 0.16
CA GLU A 36 -16.54 -2.12 0.31
C GLU A 36 -17.32 -1.98 -1.00
N TRP A 37 -16.63 -2.11 -2.15
CA TRP A 37 -17.26 -1.91 -3.45
C TRP A 37 -17.26 -3.16 -4.30
N ILE A 38 -16.08 -3.72 -4.57
CA ILE A 38 -15.97 -4.82 -5.52
C ILE A 38 -16.54 -6.10 -4.90
N ARG A 39 -16.04 -6.55 -3.74
CA ARG A 39 -16.50 -7.79 -3.13
C ARG A 39 -17.97 -7.75 -2.69
N GLN A 40 -18.45 -6.58 -2.21
CA GLN A 40 -19.87 -6.37 -1.91
C GLN A 40 -20.78 -6.54 -3.14
N PHE A 41 -20.32 -6.17 -4.33
CA PHE A 41 -21.10 -6.42 -5.55
C PHE A 41 -21.14 -7.92 -5.91
N TYR A 42 -19.99 -8.60 -5.83
CA TYR A 42 -19.89 -10.01 -6.25
C TYR A 42 -20.56 -10.98 -5.27
N ILE A 43 -20.60 -10.67 -3.96
CA ILE A 43 -21.25 -11.55 -2.96
C ILE A 43 -22.77 -11.67 -3.18
N GLN A 44 -23.41 -10.72 -3.86
CA GLN A 44 -24.86 -10.67 -4.07
C GLN A 44 -25.36 -11.55 -5.22
N GLY A 45 -24.47 -12.14 -6.01
CA GLY A 45 -24.83 -13.14 -7.01
C GLY A 45 -25.26 -12.62 -8.39
N GLU A 46 -25.60 -13.56 -9.26
CA GLU A 46 -26.01 -13.34 -10.65
C GLU A 46 -27.36 -12.62 -10.76
N ALA A 47 -28.31 -12.96 -9.89
CA ALA A 47 -29.64 -12.35 -9.89
C ALA A 47 -29.53 -10.84 -9.67
N HIS A 48 -28.74 -10.42 -8.67
CA HIS A 48 -28.44 -9.00 -8.44
C HIS A 48 -27.80 -8.35 -9.67
N ARG A 49 -26.79 -8.99 -10.27
CA ARG A 49 -26.14 -8.49 -11.49
C ARG A 49 -27.13 -8.28 -12.64
N ARG A 50 -28.08 -9.20 -12.84
CA ARG A 50 -29.13 -9.10 -13.88
C ARG A 50 -30.14 -7.99 -13.59
N LEU A 51 -30.49 -7.78 -12.33
CA LEU A 51 -31.40 -6.71 -11.92
C LEU A 51 -30.76 -5.32 -12.03
N HIS A 52 -29.42 -5.26 -11.97
CA HIS A 52 -28.66 -4.03 -11.96
C HIS A 52 -27.65 -3.91 -13.11
N PRO A 53 -28.07 -4.02 -14.39
CA PRO A 53 -27.16 -4.01 -15.53
C PRO A 53 -26.36 -2.70 -15.66
N TRP A 54 -26.89 -1.59 -15.15
CA TRP A 54 -26.18 -0.30 -15.14
C TRP A 54 -24.94 -0.30 -14.25
N TRP A 55 -24.78 -1.27 -13.35
CA TRP A 55 -23.57 -1.43 -12.54
C TRP A 55 -22.45 -2.22 -13.23
N ALA A 56 -22.73 -2.90 -14.35
CA ALA A 56 -21.72 -3.73 -15.02
C ALA A 56 -20.48 -2.92 -15.45
N ARG A 57 -20.69 -1.79 -16.13
CA ARG A 57 -19.60 -0.90 -16.56
C ARG A 57 -18.90 -0.24 -15.35
N PRO A 58 -19.62 0.37 -14.38
CA PRO A 58 -19.03 0.86 -13.13
C PRO A 58 -18.12 -0.15 -12.42
N VAL A 59 -18.58 -1.37 -12.17
CA VAL A 59 -17.80 -2.39 -11.46
C VAL A 59 -16.56 -2.78 -12.26
N ALA A 60 -16.68 -2.94 -13.58
CA ALA A 60 -15.52 -3.21 -14.44
C ALA A 60 -14.46 -2.09 -14.35
N GLU A 61 -14.89 -0.83 -14.30
CA GLU A 61 -13.98 0.31 -14.10
C GLU A 61 -13.32 0.29 -12.71
N LEU A 62 -14.08 -0.04 -11.65
CA LEU A 62 -13.53 -0.21 -10.31
C LEU A 62 -12.48 -1.33 -10.27
N CYS A 63 -12.73 -2.47 -10.91
CA CYS A 63 -11.74 -3.55 -11.04
C CYS A 63 -10.46 -3.09 -11.77
N ALA A 64 -10.59 -2.28 -12.82
CA ALA A 64 -9.43 -1.72 -13.52
C ALA A 64 -8.64 -0.73 -12.66
N LEU A 65 -9.32 0.14 -11.91
CA LEU A 65 -8.70 1.06 -10.95
C LEU A 65 -7.99 0.30 -9.82
N TRP A 66 -8.63 -0.76 -9.30
CA TRP A 66 -8.05 -1.67 -8.31
C TRP A 66 -6.75 -2.30 -8.83
N GLY A 67 -6.76 -2.86 -10.05
CA GLY A 67 -5.57 -3.48 -10.63
C GLY A 67 -4.40 -2.51 -10.75
N ARG A 68 -4.66 -1.23 -11.07
CA ARG A 68 -3.62 -0.19 -11.12
C ARG A 68 -3.06 0.17 -9.74
N LEU A 69 -3.91 0.22 -8.71
CA LEU A 69 -3.49 0.47 -7.32
C LEU A 69 -2.70 -0.72 -6.75
N GLU A 70 -3.15 -1.95 -7.02
CA GLU A 70 -2.44 -3.18 -6.66
C GLU A 70 -1.06 -3.20 -7.33
N ALA A 71 -1.01 -2.82 -8.61
CA ALA A 71 0.24 -2.78 -9.36
C ALA A 71 1.27 -1.82 -8.74
N ARG A 72 0.82 -0.66 -8.28
CA ARG A 72 1.67 0.30 -7.55
C ARG A 72 2.13 -0.23 -6.21
N THR A 73 1.25 -0.95 -5.50
CA THR A 73 1.64 -1.62 -4.25
C THR A 73 2.78 -2.61 -4.53
N GLY A 74 2.68 -3.44 -5.58
CA GLY A 74 3.75 -4.34 -5.99
C GLY A 74 5.08 -3.62 -6.29
N GLN A 75 5.04 -2.47 -6.96
CA GLN A 75 6.23 -1.64 -7.20
C GLN A 75 6.87 -1.16 -5.89
N VAL A 76 6.06 -0.67 -4.94
CA VAL A 76 6.56 -0.22 -3.63
C VAL A 76 7.19 -1.37 -2.85
N VAL A 77 6.51 -2.53 -2.80
CA VAL A 77 7.04 -3.75 -2.15
C VAL A 77 8.40 -4.14 -2.75
N ALA A 78 8.50 -4.16 -4.08
CA ALA A 78 9.74 -4.52 -4.75
C ALA A 78 10.88 -3.52 -4.50
N VAL A 79 10.57 -2.23 -4.42
CA VAL A 79 11.56 -1.21 -4.02
C VAL A 79 12.02 -1.46 -2.59
N LEU A 80 11.12 -1.68 -1.64
CA LEU A 80 11.47 -1.96 -0.24
C LEU A 80 12.33 -3.23 -0.12
N VAL A 81 11.92 -4.34 -0.75
CA VAL A 81 12.73 -5.57 -0.77
C VAL A 81 14.08 -5.35 -1.44
N GLY A 82 14.15 -4.55 -2.52
CA GLY A 82 15.42 -4.17 -3.13
C GLY A 82 16.33 -3.39 -2.16
N ALA A 83 15.74 -2.52 -1.34
CA ALA A 83 16.45 -1.72 -0.33
C ALA A 83 17.15 -2.61 0.69
N SER A 84 16.39 -3.52 1.30
CA SER A 84 16.88 -4.40 2.36
C SER A 84 17.99 -5.32 1.85
N LEU A 85 17.84 -5.84 0.63
CA LEU A 85 18.86 -6.69 0.00
C LEU A 85 20.15 -5.92 -0.27
N ALA A 86 20.06 -4.67 -0.74
CA ALA A 86 21.23 -3.82 -0.97
C ALA A 86 21.99 -3.56 0.34
N VAL A 87 21.28 -3.18 1.40
CA VAL A 87 21.86 -2.96 2.75
C VAL A 87 22.53 -4.23 3.27
N SER A 88 21.87 -5.39 3.11
CA SER A 88 22.43 -6.69 3.54
C SER A 88 23.70 -7.06 2.78
N SER A 89 23.82 -6.64 1.51
CA SER A 89 25.01 -6.91 0.69
C SER A 89 26.20 -6.00 1.03
N GLU A 90 25.96 -4.74 1.42
CA GLU A 90 27.02 -3.83 1.85
C GLU A 90 27.67 -4.28 3.16
N ALA A 91 26.88 -4.91 4.05
CA ALA A 91 27.37 -5.47 5.31
C ALA A 91 28.41 -6.60 5.13
N GLN A 92 28.45 -7.25 3.97
CA GLN A 92 29.39 -8.34 3.68
C GLN A 92 30.78 -7.83 3.24
N GLY A 93 30.97 -6.51 3.16
CA GLY A 93 32.24 -5.89 2.79
C GLY A 93 32.62 -6.09 1.31
N PRO A 94 33.57 -5.30 0.80
CA PRO A 94 34.11 -5.52 -0.54
C PRO A 94 34.90 -6.83 -0.53
N VAL A 95 34.30 -7.89 -1.07
CA VAL A 95 35.02 -9.12 -1.41
C VAL A 95 36.14 -8.71 -2.38
N GLY A 96 37.39 -8.89 -1.97
CA GLY A 96 38.58 -8.31 -2.59
C GLY A 96 38.61 -8.43 -4.12
N ASP A 97 39.07 -7.35 -4.74
CA ASP A 97 39.24 -7.18 -6.18
C ASP A 97 40.24 -8.20 -6.74
N LEU A 98 39.75 -9.38 -7.12
CA LEU A 98 40.55 -10.42 -7.79
C LEU A 98 40.69 -10.19 -9.30
N GLY A 99 40.40 -9.00 -9.81
CA GLY A 99 40.63 -8.64 -11.22
C GLY A 99 39.84 -9.43 -12.26
N VAL A 100 38.89 -10.27 -11.84
CA VAL A 100 38.05 -11.07 -12.75
C VAL A 100 37.07 -10.13 -13.45
N ARG A 101 37.19 -10.01 -14.77
CA ARG A 101 36.24 -9.25 -15.58
C ARG A 101 34.83 -9.86 -15.43
N PRO A 102 33.82 -9.07 -15.02
CA PRO A 102 32.48 -9.59 -14.81
C PRO A 102 31.87 -10.06 -16.13
N SER A 103 31.15 -11.18 -16.05
CA SER A 103 30.40 -11.73 -17.19
C SER A 103 29.32 -10.74 -17.68
N GLY A 104 28.90 -10.86 -18.94
CA GLY A 104 27.83 -10.04 -19.51
C GLY A 104 26.54 -10.07 -18.68
N ASP A 105 26.21 -11.23 -18.09
CA ASP A 105 25.05 -11.41 -17.22
C ASP A 105 25.18 -10.64 -15.90
N GLU A 106 26.38 -10.62 -15.32
CA GLU A 106 26.65 -9.85 -14.10
C GLU A 106 26.56 -8.34 -14.36
N ARG A 107 27.01 -7.88 -15.53
CA ARG A 107 26.86 -6.47 -15.91
C ARG A 107 25.39 -6.08 -16.05
N LYS A 108 24.54 -6.98 -16.57
CA LYS A 108 23.09 -6.76 -16.65
C LYS A 108 22.46 -6.70 -15.25
N LYS A 109 22.80 -7.64 -14.36
CA LYS A 109 22.36 -7.63 -12.95
C LYS A 109 22.82 -6.37 -12.22
N ARG A 110 24.06 -5.92 -12.44
CA ARG A 110 24.58 -4.67 -11.87
C ARG A 110 23.79 -3.46 -12.34
N LYS A 111 23.52 -3.30 -13.64
CA LYS A 111 22.67 -2.21 -14.14
C LYS A 111 21.26 -2.24 -13.55
N GLN A 112 20.70 -3.43 -13.33
CA GLN A 112 19.40 -3.57 -12.65
C GLN A 112 19.49 -3.14 -11.20
N ARG A 113 20.54 -3.55 -10.47
CA ARG A 113 20.82 -3.07 -9.11
C ARG A 113 21.03 -1.56 -9.06
N ASP A 114 21.78 -0.96 -9.98
CA ASP A 114 22.03 0.47 -10.03
C ASP A 114 20.74 1.27 -10.29
N LYS A 115 19.83 0.74 -11.11
CA LYS A 115 18.50 1.34 -11.32
C LYS A 115 17.61 1.21 -10.08
N ILE A 116 17.59 0.03 -9.46
CA ILE A 116 16.92 -0.18 -8.17
C ILE A 116 17.51 0.79 -7.16
N PHE A 117 18.83 0.94 -7.10
CA PHE A 117 19.55 1.88 -6.24
C PHE A 117 19.22 3.34 -6.55
N LYS A 118 18.98 3.70 -7.81
CA LYS A 118 18.50 5.03 -8.21
C LYS A 118 17.06 5.29 -7.74
N HIS A 119 16.21 4.27 -7.76
CA HIS A 119 14.89 4.35 -7.12
C HIS A 119 15.00 4.37 -5.59
N LEU A 120 15.94 3.62 -5.03
CA LEU A 120 16.22 3.60 -3.61
C LEU A 120 16.85 4.88 -3.12
N SER A 121 17.60 5.64 -3.91
CA SER A 121 18.08 6.97 -3.51
C SER A 121 16.91 7.93 -3.34
N THR A 122 15.79 7.71 -4.05
CA THR A 122 14.53 8.40 -3.76
C THR A 122 13.95 7.96 -2.40
N VAL A 123 14.20 6.72 -1.98
CA VAL A 123 13.87 6.19 -0.64
C VAL A 123 14.95 6.53 0.40
N LYS A 124 16.17 6.87 -0.01
CA LYS A 124 17.30 7.24 0.85
C LYS A 124 17.18 8.71 1.25
N GLU A 125 16.61 9.56 0.38
CA GLU A 125 16.01 10.83 0.82
C GLU A 125 14.88 10.62 1.84
N MET A 126 14.28 9.43 1.88
CA MET A 126 13.37 8.97 2.94
C MET A 126 14.09 8.13 4.01
N GLU A 127 15.42 8.17 4.19
CA GLU A 127 16.11 7.38 5.24
C GLU A 127 15.52 7.64 6.63
N GLN A 128 15.09 8.88 6.88
CA GLN A 128 14.38 9.27 8.11
C GLN A 128 13.03 8.54 8.28
N TYR A 129 12.50 7.96 7.21
CA TYR A 129 11.16 7.37 7.09
C TYR A 129 11.17 5.93 6.61
N SER A 130 12.34 5.35 6.29
CA SER A 130 12.42 4.02 5.66
C SER A 130 11.75 2.97 6.53
N GLY A 131 11.94 3.03 7.85
CA GLY A 131 11.27 2.12 8.77
C GLY A 131 9.76 2.27 8.84
N GLN A 132 9.29 3.51 8.92
CA GLN A 132 7.85 3.79 8.87
C GLN A 132 7.23 3.35 7.54
N ALA A 133 7.99 3.38 6.45
CA ALA A 133 7.56 2.90 5.14
C ALA A 133 7.30 1.38 5.14
N TYR A 134 8.22 0.59 5.72
CA TYR A 134 7.99 -0.86 5.90
C TYR A 134 6.77 -1.12 6.76
N GLU A 135 6.65 -0.44 7.91
CA GLU A 135 5.52 -0.62 8.82
C GLU A 135 4.18 -0.29 8.15
N VAL A 136 4.11 0.81 7.40
CA VAL A 136 2.89 1.23 6.69
C VAL A 136 2.47 0.21 5.65
N ILE A 137 3.41 -0.26 4.82
CA ILE A 137 3.09 -1.23 3.77
C ILE A 137 2.77 -2.58 4.39
N HIS A 138 3.54 -3.04 5.37
CA HIS A 138 3.30 -4.29 6.07
C HIS A 138 1.91 -4.33 6.71
N ALA A 139 1.56 -3.32 7.51
CA ALA A 139 0.25 -3.24 8.17
C ALA A 139 -0.90 -3.23 7.16
N ALA A 140 -0.76 -2.49 6.06
CA ALA A 140 -1.76 -2.46 5.00
C ALA A 140 -1.94 -3.82 4.29
N LEU A 141 -0.85 -4.53 4.03
CA LEU A 141 -0.91 -5.86 3.42
C LEU A 141 -1.51 -6.90 4.38
N GLU A 142 -1.17 -6.86 5.66
CA GLU A 142 -1.78 -7.72 6.69
C GLU A 142 -3.27 -7.48 6.83
N GLU A 143 -3.71 -6.22 6.89
CA GLU A 143 -5.13 -5.86 6.92
C GLU A 143 -5.85 -6.41 5.69
N ARG A 144 -5.28 -6.19 4.50
CA ARG A 144 -5.88 -6.71 3.25
C ARG A 144 -5.94 -8.22 3.23
N GLN A 145 -4.89 -8.92 3.68
CA GLN A 145 -4.89 -10.38 3.78
C GLN A 145 -5.98 -10.87 4.72
N LYS A 146 -6.14 -10.23 5.89
CA LYS A 146 -7.21 -10.55 6.84
C LYS A 146 -8.60 -10.36 6.20
N MET A 147 -8.81 -9.26 5.47
CA MET A 147 -10.07 -9.01 4.76
C MET A 147 -10.33 -10.05 3.67
N ARG A 148 -9.32 -10.40 2.86
CA ARG A 148 -9.42 -11.44 1.81
C ARG A 148 -9.82 -12.80 2.41
N LEU A 149 -9.19 -13.20 3.51
CA LEU A 149 -9.53 -14.42 4.22
C LEU A 149 -10.97 -14.38 4.78
N GLY A 150 -11.39 -13.27 5.38
CA GLY A 150 -12.75 -13.11 5.88
C GLY A 150 -13.80 -13.16 4.77
N TRP A 151 -13.51 -12.59 3.60
CA TRP A 151 -14.37 -12.70 2.42
C TRP A 151 -14.44 -14.12 1.89
N LYS A 152 -13.31 -14.82 1.80
CA LYS A 152 -13.23 -16.23 1.39
C LYS A 152 -14.02 -17.15 2.32
N GLU A 153 -14.01 -16.87 3.62
CA GLU A 153 -14.83 -17.58 4.59
C GLU A 153 -16.32 -17.30 4.37
N ARG A 154 -16.71 -16.03 4.22
CA ARG A 154 -18.10 -15.64 3.91
C ARG A 154 -18.61 -16.27 2.62
N GLU A 155 -17.84 -16.24 1.54
CA GLU A 155 -18.20 -16.85 0.25
C GLU A 155 -18.45 -18.37 0.35
N ARG A 156 -17.92 -19.02 1.40
CA ARG A 156 -18.11 -20.46 1.69
C ARG A 156 -19.17 -20.75 2.74
N ASP A 157 -19.86 -19.73 3.25
CA ASP A 157 -20.86 -19.88 4.29
C ASP A 157 -21.97 -20.84 3.83
N LYS A 158 -22.38 -21.74 4.74
CA LYS A 158 -23.41 -22.74 4.49
C LYS A 158 -24.77 -22.10 4.19
N VAL A 159 -25.02 -20.87 4.61
CA VAL A 159 -26.24 -20.12 4.28
C VAL A 159 -26.44 -20.03 2.76
N PHE A 160 -25.36 -19.90 1.99
CA PHE A 160 -25.44 -19.83 0.53
C PHE A 160 -25.85 -21.15 -0.13
N LYS A 161 -25.82 -22.27 0.60
CA LYS A 161 -26.37 -23.55 0.10
C LYS A 161 -27.90 -23.56 0.13
N GLN A 162 -28.50 -22.71 0.97
CA GLN A 162 -29.95 -22.62 1.15
C GLN A 162 -30.60 -21.63 0.18
N VAL A 163 -29.83 -20.70 -0.40
CA VAL A 163 -30.33 -19.76 -1.41
C VAL A 163 -30.28 -20.36 -2.82
N ALA A 164 -31.11 -19.80 -3.70
CA ALA A 164 -31.16 -20.15 -5.12
C ALA A 164 -29.78 -19.93 -5.77
N LYS A 165 -29.46 -20.71 -6.80
CA LYS A 165 -28.10 -20.73 -7.38
C LYS A 165 -27.66 -19.36 -7.91
N GLU A 166 -28.61 -18.60 -8.43
CA GLU A 166 -28.45 -17.25 -8.95
C GLU A 166 -28.20 -16.19 -7.87
N ASP A 167 -28.57 -16.43 -6.62
CA ASP A 167 -28.32 -15.52 -5.49
C ASP A 167 -27.03 -15.86 -4.72
N ARG A 168 -26.32 -16.91 -5.16
CA ARG A 168 -25.04 -17.31 -4.55
C ARG A 168 -23.93 -16.36 -4.99
N PRO A 169 -22.90 -16.17 -4.15
CA PRO A 169 -21.73 -15.37 -4.49
C PRO A 169 -21.15 -15.70 -5.86
N LEU A 170 -20.90 -14.67 -6.65
CA LEU A 170 -20.18 -14.77 -7.90
C LEU A 170 -18.66 -14.81 -7.63
N PRO A 171 -17.89 -15.58 -8.44
CA PRO A 171 -16.44 -15.47 -8.42
C PRO A 171 -15.99 -14.03 -8.72
N CYS A 172 -15.21 -13.46 -7.82
CA CYS A 172 -14.68 -12.11 -7.99
C CYS A 172 -13.50 -12.12 -8.98
N PRO A 173 -13.53 -11.37 -10.10
CA PRO A 173 -12.56 -11.46 -11.18
C PRO A 173 -11.20 -10.81 -10.86
N LEU A 174 -11.06 -10.18 -9.69
CA LEU A 174 -9.86 -9.41 -9.32
C LEU A 174 -8.57 -10.22 -9.47
N PHE A 175 -8.64 -11.52 -9.19
CA PHE A 175 -7.46 -12.38 -9.24
C PHE A 175 -7.19 -12.90 -10.64
N GLU A 176 -8.18 -13.42 -11.36
CA GLU A 176 -7.94 -14.07 -12.65
C GLU A 176 -7.69 -13.08 -13.79
N GLU A 177 -8.40 -11.96 -13.83
CA GLU A 177 -8.30 -11.02 -14.97
C GLU A 177 -7.05 -10.15 -14.92
N VAL A 178 -6.60 -9.76 -13.72
CA VAL A 178 -5.37 -8.98 -13.57
C VAL A 178 -4.16 -9.81 -13.99
N ILE A 179 -4.13 -11.11 -13.64
CA ILE A 179 -3.10 -12.04 -14.11
C ILE A 179 -3.09 -12.12 -15.65
N LYS A 180 -4.26 -12.28 -16.26
CA LYS A 180 -4.39 -12.41 -17.71
C LYS A 180 -4.00 -11.12 -18.45
N LYS A 181 -4.46 -9.95 -17.99
CA LYS A 181 -4.19 -8.66 -18.65
C LYS A 181 -2.72 -8.22 -18.50
N CYS A 182 -2.12 -8.37 -17.32
CA CYS A 182 -0.68 -8.13 -17.12
C CYS A 182 0.19 -9.03 -18.02
N SER A 183 -0.27 -10.25 -18.32
CA SER A 183 0.42 -11.17 -19.21
C SER A 183 0.33 -10.78 -20.70
N HIS A 184 -0.74 -10.10 -21.12
CA HIS A 184 -1.00 -9.73 -22.51
C HIS A 184 -0.42 -8.38 -22.93
N GLU A 185 -0.43 -7.37 -22.05
CA GLU A 185 0.23 -6.07 -22.32
C GLU A 185 1.74 -6.21 -22.48
N ASN A 186 2.34 -7.26 -21.89
CA ASN A 186 3.74 -7.59 -22.07
C ASN A 186 4.09 -8.11 -23.48
N LYS A 187 3.10 -8.52 -24.29
CA LYS A 187 3.31 -9.12 -25.63
C LYS A 187 3.01 -8.16 -26.78
N THR A 188 2.12 -7.19 -26.59
CA THR A 188 1.70 -6.25 -27.65
C THR A 188 2.52 -4.97 -27.56
N GLY A 189 3.77 -5.05 -28.03
CA GLY A 189 4.64 -3.89 -28.19
C GLY A 189 4.10 -2.93 -29.24
N SER A 190 3.23 -1.99 -28.84
CA SER A 190 3.01 -0.75 -29.58
C SER A 190 3.86 0.33 -28.94
N GLY A 191 4.91 0.73 -29.66
CA GLY A 191 5.90 1.67 -29.18
C GLY A 191 5.32 3.07 -29.05
N GLN A 192 5.04 3.50 -27.83
CA GLN A 192 5.16 4.89 -27.33
C GLN A 192 4.70 5.03 -25.87
N SER A 193 4.82 3.98 -25.05
CA SER A 193 4.65 4.13 -23.60
C SER A 193 6.01 4.26 -22.93
N THR A 194 6.18 5.32 -22.15
CA THR A 194 7.37 5.63 -21.37
C THR A 194 7.91 4.38 -20.70
N ARG A 195 9.22 4.17 -20.89
CA ARG A 195 10.08 3.05 -20.49
C ARG A 195 10.12 2.80 -18.97
N GLN A 196 8.96 2.63 -18.33
CA GLN A 196 8.82 2.14 -16.97
C GLN A 196 8.75 0.61 -17.03
N GLU A 197 9.71 0.02 -16.34
CA GLU A 197 10.13 -1.36 -16.46
C GLU A 197 9.03 -2.37 -16.15
N LYS A 198 9.07 -3.49 -16.88
CA LYS A 198 8.44 -4.76 -16.52
C LYS A 198 9.04 -5.28 -15.21
N LEU A 199 8.66 -4.69 -14.08
CA LEU A 199 8.64 -5.45 -12.84
C LEU A 199 7.50 -6.46 -12.99
N ASP A 200 7.75 -7.73 -12.66
CA ASP A 200 6.71 -8.74 -12.68
C ASP A 200 5.76 -8.50 -11.49
N VAL A 201 4.83 -7.57 -11.72
CA VAL A 201 3.86 -7.04 -10.75
C VAL A 201 2.74 -8.05 -10.45
N THR A 202 2.80 -9.25 -11.03
CA THR A 202 1.88 -10.37 -10.77
C THR A 202 1.93 -10.91 -9.34
N THR A 203 2.85 -10.42 -8.49
CA THR A 203 3.30 -11.02 -7.23
C THR A 203 2.48 -10.71 -5.97
N LEU A 204 1.23 -10.21 -6.06
CA LEU A 204 0.38 -9.92 -4.88
C LEU A 204 -1.01 -10.58 -4.92
N LEU A 205 -1.12 -11.75 -5.57
CA LEU A 205 -2.30 -12.62 -5.45
C LEU A 205 -2.44 -13.18 -4.03
N GLU A 206 -3.59 -13.76 -3.65
CA GLU A 206 -3.82 -14.25 -2.26
C GLU A 206 -2.70 -15.13 -1.69
N GLU A 207 -2.21 -16.11 -2.46
CA GLU A 207 -1.14 -17.01 -2.05
C GLU A 207 0.22 -16.29 -2.01
N ASP A 208 0.42 -15.34 -2.92
CA ASP A 208 1.63 -14.53 -2.99
C ASP A 208 1.65 -13.37 -1.98
N LEU A 209 0.50 -12.91 -1.49
CA LEU A 209 0.40 -11.82 -0.52
C LEU A 209 1.00 -12.25 0.83
N SER A 210 0.70 -13.47 1.27
CA SER A 210 1.32 -14.05 2.47
C SER A 210 2.84 -14.17 2.30
N SER A 211 3.30 -14.58 1.12
CA SER A 211 4.73 -14.63 0.78
C SER A 211 5.36 -13.23 0.78
N ALA A 212 4.68 -12.23 0.23
CA ALA A 212 5.14 -10.85 0.17
C ALA A 212 5.22 -10.22 1.57
N ILE A 213 4.21 -10.44 2.42
CA ILE A 213 4.22 -10.03 3.84
C ILE A 213 5.42 -10.66 4.54
N GLN A 214 5.62 -11.98 4.39
CA GLN A 214 6.73 -12.67 5.04
C GLN A 214 8.09 -12.16 4.54
N LYS A 215 8.25 -11.96 3.23
CA LYS A 215 9.45 -11.38 2.63
C LYS A 215 9.72 -9.98 3.17
N LEU A 216 8.72 -9.11 3.23
CA LEU A 216 8.85 -7.77 3.79
C LEU A 216 9.24 -7.81 5.27
N LYS A 217 8.63 -8.69 6.05
CA LYS A 217 8.95 -8.88 7.47
C LYS A 217 10.40 -9.32 7.68
N THR A 218 10.86 -10.31 6.91
CA THR A 218 12.26 -10.74 6.93
C THR A 218 13.21 -9.61 6.52
N CYS A 219 12.88 -8.87 5.46
CA CYS A 219 13.65 -7.73 4.98
C CYS A 219 13.73 -6.61 6.03
N TRP A 220 12.61 -6.31 6.68
CA TRP A 220 12.50 -5.32 7.73
C TRP A 220 13.36 -5.69 8.94
N ASN A 221 13.26 -6.93 9.41
CA ASN A 221 14.08 -7.41 10.54
C ASN A 221 15.58 -7.32 10.22
N ALA A 222 15.99 -7.72 9.02
CA ALA A 222 17.39 -7.61 8.59
C ALA A 222 17.87 -6.14 8.56
N TYR A 223 17.02 -5.23 8.05
CA TYR A 223 17.31 -3.80 8.03
C TYR A 223 17.45 -3.21 9.44
N VAL A 224 16.54 -3.54 10.36
CA VAL A 224 16.60 -3.08 11.77
C VAL A 224 17.84 -3.62 12.46
N SER A 225 18.18 -4.90 12.28
CA SER A 225 19.40 -5.49 12.83
C SER A 225 20.66 -4.79 12.31
N PHE A 226 20.70 -4.46 11.01
CA PHE A 226 21.82 -3.70 10.44
C PHE A 226 21.95 -2.32 11.06
N GLN A 227 20.86 -1.57 11.20
CA GLN A 227 20.86 -0.23 11.82
C GLN A 227 21.36 -0.29 13.27
N ASN A 228 20.89 -1.26 14.06
CA ASN A 228 21.31 -1.41 15.45
C ASN A 228 22.79 -1.78 15.61
N ASN A 229 23.34 -2.54 14.66
CA ASN A 229 24.74 -2.99 14.69
C ASN A 229 25.71 -1.97 14.04
N SER A 230 25.20 -1.06 13.21
CA SER A 230 26.03 -0.11 12.45
C SER A 230 26.27 1.22 13.16
N ILE A 231 25.61 1.47 14.30
CA ILE A 231 25.96 2.61 15.16
C ILE A 231 27.26 2.24 15.86
N PRO A 232 28.41 2.84 15.51
CA PRO A 232 29.62 2.64 16.30
C PRO A 232 29.29 3.22 17.67
N ILE A 233 29.36 2.40 18.70
CA ILE A 233 29.49 2.89 20.06
C ILE A 233 30.82 3.63 20.08
N THR A 234 30.82 4.91 19.69
CA THR A 234 31.85 5.84 20.11
C THR A 234 31.68 5.90 21.61
N LYS A 235 32.38 4.99 22.30
CA LYS A 235 32.55 5.04 23.74
C LYS A 235 33.03 6.45 24.02
N ASN A 236 32.18 7.23 24.68
CA ASN A 236 32.65 8.38 25.41
C ASN A 236 33.75 7.84 26.34
N VAL A 237 35.00 8.09 25.97
CA VAL A 237 36.12 8.10 26.90
C VAL A 237 35.87 9.32 27.76
N THR A 238 34.97 9.16 28.75
CA THR A 238 34.87 10.11 29.85
C THR A 238 36.07 9.84 30.73
N THR A 239 37.13 10.61 30.51
CA THR A 239 38.22 10.72 31.47
C THR A 239 37.63 11.31 32.75
N SER A 240 37.39 10.48 33.76
CA SER A 240 37.04 10.91 35.10
C SER A 240 38.22 11.67 35.70
N THR A 241 38.16 13.00 35.68
CA THR A 241 38.89 13.82 36.64
C THR A 241 38.04 13.94 37.88
N ILE A 242 38.57 13.39 38.97
CA ILE A 242 38.09 13.47 40.34
C ILE A 242 38.07 14.94 40.77
N ILE A 243 36.89 15.47 41.10
CA ILE A 243 36.77 16.56 42.07
C ILE A 243 35.60 16.20 42.99
N SER A 244 35.96 15.86 44.21
CA SER A 244 35.10 15.81 45.38
C SER A 244 34.50 17.18 45.62
N ASP A 245 33.21 17.27 45.91
CA ASP A 245 32.74 18.10 47.02
C ASP A 245 31.30 17.76 47.39
N THR A 246 31.11 17.70 48.70
CA THR A 246 29.95 17.22 49.44
C THR A 246 29.21 18.45 49.93
N GLU A 247 27.93 18.64 49.58
CA GLU A 247 27.02 19.41 50.43
C GLU A 247 25.54 19.06 50.17
N GLU A 248 24.79 19.03 51.27
CA GLU A 248 23.47 18.43 51.46
C GLU A 248 22.28 19.36 51.16
N LEU A 249 21.17 18.74 50.72
CA LEU A 249 19.73 19.05 51.02
C LEU A 249 19.11 20.39 50.50
N PRO A 250 17.76 20.56 50.49
CA PRO A 250 16.64 19.62 50.65
C PRO A 250 15.57 19.64 49.53
N LEU A 251 14.68 18.65 49.57
CA LEU A 251 13.44 18.49 48.80
C LEU A 251 12.40 19.60 49.04
N PRO A 252 11.45 19.78 48.10
CA PRO A 252 10.08 20.05 48.50
C PRO A 252 9.07 19.00 48.00
N LEU A 253 8.22 18.63 48.96
CA LEU A 253 6.98 17.89 48.85
C LEU A 253 5.88 18.67 48.10
N ASN A 254 4.89 17.90 47.61
CA ASN A 254 3.45 18.24 47.51
C ASN A 254 3.03 19.14 46.32
N THR A 255 2.02 18.80 45.50
CA THR A 255 0.62 18.67 45.91
C THR A 255 -0.28 18.07 44.82
N LYS A 256 -1.37 17.46 45.29
CA LYS A 256 -2.61 17.02 44.63
C LYS A 256 -3.31 18.07 43.74
N ARG A 257 -4.05 17.58 42.73
CA ARG A 257 -5.38 18.05 42.24
C ARG A 257 -5.91 16.98 41.28
N GLU A 258 -6.92 16.15 41.57
CA GLU A 258 -8.37 16.36 41.78
C GLU A 258 -9.14 17.14 40.69
N GLY A 259 -10.18 16.48 40.16
CA GLY A 259 -11.36 17.01 39.46
C GLY A 259 -11.15 17.27 37.95
N GLY A 260 -12.02 16.88 37.01
CA GLY A 260 -13.44 16.58 37.04
C GLY A 260 -14.12 17.23 35.82
N GLY A 261 -15.16 16.62 35.24
CA GLY A 261 -16.02 17.18 34.17
C GLY A 261 -15.89 16.44 32.84
N PHE A 262 -16.81 15.59 32.38
CA PHE A 262 -18.27 15.73 32.18
C PHE A 262 -18.65 16.88 31.24
N LEU A 263 -18.99 16.54 29.98
CA LEU A 263 -19.89 17.22 29.03
C LEU A 263 -19.92 16.32 27.77
N GLU A 264 -20.91 15.44 27.61
CA GLU A 264 -22.29 15.70 27.21
C GLU A 264 -22.47 16.05 25.73
N LYS A 265 -23.38 15.28 25.14
CA LYS A 265 -23.74 15.15 23.73
C LYS A 265 -24.16 16.49 23.12
N LYS A 266 -23.74 16.75 21.88
CA LYS A 266 -24.56 17.51 20.93
C LYS A 266 -24.77 16.70 19.65
N LYS A 267 -25.98 16.13 19.59
CA LYS A 267 -26.67 15.73 18.38
C LYS A 267 -27.14 17.04 17.73
N THR A 268 -26.70 17.33 16.52
CA THR A 268 -27.27 18.42 15.72
C THR A 268 -27.86 17.81 14.47
N ASP A 269 -29.17 17.99 14.38
CA ASP A 269 -30.03 17.69 13.26
C ASP A 269 -29.55 18.44 12.01
N MET A 270 -29.45 17.73 10.89
CA MET A 270 -29.16 18.32 9.59
C MET A 270 -30.44 18.26 8.75
N GLU A 271 -31.09 19.41 8.66
CA GLU A 271 -32.28 19.67 7.86
C GLU A 271 -32.02 19.39 6.37
N MET A 272 -32.98 18.70 5.76
CA MET A 272 -33.07 18.55 4.31
C MET A 272 -33.49 19.87 3.67
N HIS A 273 -32.58 20.49 2.92
CA HIS A 273 -32.94 21.52 1.94
C HIS A 273 -33.05 20.90 0.54
N GLN A 274 -34.30 20.69 0.11
CA GLN A 274 -34.64 20.51 -1.30
C GLN A 274 -34.57 21.88 -2.00
N GLY A 275 -33.74 21.99 -3.04
CA GLY A 275 -33.58 23.22 -3.80
C GLY A 275 -33.34 22.98 -5.28
N GLY A 276 -34.40 23.19 -6.08
CA GLY A 276 -34.33 23.92 -7.34
C GLY A 276 -33.78 23.23 -8.59
N LYS A 277 -34.69 22.63 -9.37
CA LYS A 277 -34.50 22.40 -10.82
C LYS A 277 -34.45 23.75 -11.55
N LYS A 278 -33.39 24.03 -12.31
CA LYS A 278 -33.39 25.03 -13.40
C LYS A 278 -33.33 24.32 -14.75
N LEU A 279 -34.45 24.32 -15.47
CA LEU A 279 -34.50 24.08 -16.91
C LEU A 279 -33.73 25.20 -17.62
N GLN A 280 -32.78 24.86 -18.48
CA GLN A 280 -32.28 25.77 -19.51
C GLN A 280 -32.85 25.35 -20.87
N LYS A 281 -33.69 26.23 -21.43
CA LYS A 281 -34.06 26.30 -22.85
C LYS A 281 -32.94 27.05 -23.59
N LYS A 282 -32.43 26.50 -24.68
CA LYS A 282 -31.74 27.23 -25.76
C LYS A 282 -32.05 26.50 -27.07
N GLN A 283 -33.05 26.99 -27.81
CA GLN A 283 -32.92 27.91 -28.96
C GLN A 283 -32.18 27.27 -30.13
N THR A 284 -32.98 26.66 -31.01
CA THR A 284 -32.69 26.41 -32.43
C THR A 284 -32.67 27.76 -33.15
N VAL A 285 -31.61 28.02 -33.90
CA VAL A 285 -31.54 29.10 -34.90
C VAL A 285 -31.44 28.40 -36.25
N GLU A 286 -32.47 28.56 -37.07
CA GLU A 286 -32.44 28.27 -38.50
C GLU A 286 -31.86 29.49 -39.21
N ASN A 287 -30.97 29.22 -40.17
CA ASN A 287 -30.71 30.00 -41.38
C ASN A 287 -30.28 29.02 -42.46
#